data_AF-A0AAF0WQR1-F1
#
_entry.id   AF-A0AAF0WQR1-F1
#
_cell.length_a   1.000
_cell.length_b   1.000
_cell.length_c   1.000
_cell.angle_alpha   90.00
_cell.angle_beta   90.00
_cell.angle_gamma   90.00
#
_symmetry.space_group_name_H-M   'P 1'
#
loop_
_entity.id
_entity.type
_entity.pdbx_description
1 polymer ?
#
loop_
_entity_poly.entity_id
_entity_poly.type
_entity_poly.pdbx_seq_one_letter_code
_entity_poly.pdbx_strand_id
1 'polypeptide(L)'
;MSSSLFVSFLMHIFFVIKYLIYHSSYNHSFIADNPSVYHQKRKICECTTKYDHGCVLDACEGLCAKLDLTIAGYCIDKSTCLCIYVC
;
A
#
# COMPACT_ATOMS: atom_id res chain seq x y z
N MET A 1 -33.25 -27.06 -4.24
CA MET A 1 -31.99 -26.91 -3.47
C MET A 1 -31.10 -25.86 -4.16
N SER A 2 -31.42 -24.55 -4.09
CA SER A 2 -30.69 -23.58 -4.95
C SER A 2 -30.57 -22.14 -4.44
N SER A 3 -30.87 -21.82 -3.18
CA SER A 3 -30.77 -20.42 -2.70
C SER A 3 -29.42 -20.08 -2.07
N SER A 4 -28.76 -21.05 -1.42
CA SER A 4 -27.53 -20.77 -0.64
C SER A 4 -26.28 -20.60 -1.51
N LEU A 5 -26.20 -21.32 -2.63
CA LEU A 5 -25.05 -21.24 -3.56
C LEU A 5 -24.98 -19.88 -4.27
N PHE A 6 -26.14 -19.30 -4.58
CA PHE A 6 -26.23 -18.01 -5.24
C PHE A 6 -25.71 -16.87 -4.35
N VAL A 7 -26.08 -16.87 -3.06
CA VAL A 7 -25.65 -15.83 -2.11
C VAL A 7 -24.14 -15.90 -1.84
N SER A 8 -23.56 -17.10 -1.75
CA SER A 8 -22.12 -17.28 -1.56
C SER A 8 -21.32 -16.75 -2.77
N PHE A 9 -21.78 -17.03 -3.99
CA PHE A 9 -21.13 -16.56 -5.20
C PHE A 9 -21.12 -15.02 -5.30
N LEU A 10 -22.23 -14.37 -4.94
CA LEU A 10 -22.31 -12.91 -4.91
C LEU A 10 -21.34 -12.26 -3.92
N MET A 11 -21.12 -12.88 -2.75
CA MET A 11 -20.14 -12.40 -1.75
C MET A 11 -18.70 -12.49 -2.26
N HIS A 12 -18.35 -13.56 -2.96
CA HIS A 12 -17.03 -13.72 -3.56
C HIS A 12 -16.75 -12.69 -4.66
N ILE A 13 -17.73 -12.43 -5.55
CA ILE A 13 -17.58 -11.41 -6.59
C ILE A 13 -17.36 -10.02 -5.96
N PHE A 14 -18.13 -9.68 -4.92
CA PHE A 14 -17.99 -8.39 -4.25
C PHE A 14 -16.60 -8.22 -3.60
N PHE A 15 -16.06 -9.29 -3.02
CA PHE A 15 -14.71 -9.30 -2.45
C PHE A 15 -13.63 -9.09 -3.53
N VAL A 16 -13.75 -9.79 -4.67
CA VAL A 16 -12.81 -9.67 -5.79
C VAL A 16 -12.81 -8.26 -6.38
N ILE A 17 -13.98 -7.64 -6.55
CA ILE A 17 -14.07 -6.27 -7.07
C ILE A 17 -13.42 -5.26 -6.11
N LYS A 18 -13.67 -5.36 -4.79
CA LYS A 18 -13.00 -4.50 -3.80
C LYS A 18 -11.48 -4.69 -3.83
N TYR A 19 -11.01 -5.93 -3.96
CA TYR A 19 -9.58 -6.23 -4.05
C TYR A 19 -8.93 -5.63 -5.31
N LEU A 20 -9.60 -5.73 -6.47
CA LEU A 20 -9.11 -5.15 -7.73
C LEU A 20 -9.07 -3.61 -7.69
N ILE A 21 -10.11 -2.97 -7.13
CA ILE A 21 -10.13 -1.51 -6.97
C ILE A 21 -9.01 -1.05 -6.03
N TYR A 22 -8.81 -1.76 -4.91
CA TYR A 22 -7.74 -1.48 -3.96
C TYR A 22 -6.38 -1.54 -4.66
N HIS A 23 -6.07 -2.62 -5.37
CA HIS A 23 -4.77 -2.78 -6.03
C HIS A 23 -4.55 -1.82 -7.21
N SER A 24 -5.61 -1.39 -7.90
CA SER A 24 -5.51 -0.44 -9.02
C SER A 24 -5.15 0.97 -8.53
N SER A 25 -5.54 1.36 -7.32
CA SER A 25 -5.09 2.61 -6.69
C SER A 25 -3.61 2.62 -6.31
N TYR A 26 -2.98 1.46 -6.11
CA TYR A 26 -1.55 1.35 -5.78
C TYR A 26 -0.64 1.13 -7.00
N ASN A 27 -1.18 0.88 -8.19
CA ASN A 27 -0.38 0.66 -9.40
C ASN A 27 -0.13 1.95 -10.21
N HIS A 28 -0.44 3.13 -9.64
CA HIS A 28 -0.39 4.41 -10.35
C HIS A 28 0.77 5.33 -9.92
N SER A 29 1.91 4.75 -9.53
CA SER A 29 3.18 5.47 -9.35
C SER A 29 4.30 4.82 -10.17
N PHE A 30 4.03 4.46 -11.43
CA PHE A 30 5.09 4.28 -12.43
C PHE A 30 5.37 5.64 -13.07
N ILE A 31 6.13 6.50 -12.36
CA ILE A 31 6.68 7.70 -12.97
C ILE A 31 7.96 7.26 -13.70
N ALA A 32 7.89 7.33 -15.02
CA ALA A 32 9.06 7.24 -15.88
C ALA A 32 10.09 8.31 -15.48
N ASP A 33 11.30 7.85 -15.15
CA ASP A 33 12.52 8.63 -15.09
C ASP A 33 12.65 9.49 -16.36
N ASN A 34 12.42 10.80 -16.23
CA ASN A 34 12.72 11.79 -17.26
C ASN A 34 13.60 12.88 -16.60
N PRO A 35 14.91 12.91 -16.86
CA PRO A 35 15.82 13.79 -16.16
C PRO A 35 15.98 15.09 -16.94
N SER A 36 15.15 16.10 -16.68
CA SER A 36 15.54 17.49 -16.96
C SER A 36 14.55 18.49 -16.38
N VAL A 37 15.09 19.59 -15.86
CA VAL A 37 14.42 20.82 -15.39
C VAL A 37 13.98 20.83 -13.92
N TYR A 38 14.85 21.45 -13.12
CA TYR A 38 14.65 21.91 -11.74
C TYR A 38 13.41 22.82 -11.61
N HIS A 39 12.32 22.27 -11.08
CA HIS A 39 11.31 22.98 -10.30
C HIS A 39 10.88 22.06 -9.16
N GLN A 40 11.42 22.31 -7.96
CA GLN A 40 11.35 21.40 -6.82
C GLN A 40 9.98 21.52 -6.10
N LYS A 41 8.98 20.78 -6.59
CA LYS A 41 7.73 20.52 -5.87
C LYS A 41 7.96 19.22 -5.08
N ARG A 42 8.09 19.29 -3.75
CA ARG A 42 8.26 18.10 -2.88
C ARG A 42 7.21 17.05 -3.26
N LYS A 43 7.64 15.88 -3.68
CA LYS A 43 6.77 14.75 -4.05
C LYS A 43 6.66 13.83 -2.83
N ILE A 44 5.48 13.28 -2.60
CA ILE A 44 5.31 12.26 -1.58
C ILE A 44 5.54 10.92 -2.29
N CYS A 45 6.51 10.16 -1.80
CA CYS A 45 6.80 8.80 -2.21
C CYS A 45 6.33 7.81 -1.14
N GLU A 46 6.07 6.58 -1.56
CA GLU A 46 5.70 5.49 -0.68
C GLU A 46 6.51 4.23 -0.99
N CYS A 47 6.80 3.43 0.04
CA CYS A 47 7.39 2.11 -0.12
C CYS A 47 6.74 1.11 0.84
N THR A 48 6.70 -0.17 0.44
CA THR A 48 6.12 -1.25 1.27
C THR A 48 7.18 -2.28 1.63
N THR A 49 7.08 -2.82 2.85
CA THR A 49 7.96 -3.88 3.36
C THR A 49 7.12 -4.97 4.02
N LYS A 50 7.45 -6.23 3.74
CA LYS A 50 6.78 -7.40 4.34
C LYS A 50 7.45 -7.84 5.63
N TYR A 51 6.64 -8.26 6.60
CA TYR A 51 7.00 -8.81 7.89
C TYR A 51 6.55 -10.27 7.98
N ASP A 52 7.50 -11.17 8.24
CA ASP A 52 7.19 -12.59 8.47
C ASP A 52 6.55 -12.85 9.85
N HIS A 53 6.76 -11.94 10.81
CA HIS A 53 6.28 -12.08 12.19
C HIS A 53 5.05 -11.21 12.52
N GLY A 54 4.50 -10.60 11.49
CA GLY A 54 3.37 -9.69 11.59
C GLY A 54 3.80 -8.22 11.71
N CYS A 55 2.96 -7.33 11.19
CA CYS A 55 3.17 -5.89 11.23
C CYS A 55 2.70 -5.34 12.57
N VAL A 56 3.63 -4.76 13.32
CA VAL A 56 3.39 -4.00 14.55
C VAL A 56 3.71 -2.55 14.25
N LEU A 57 2.79 -1.63 14.61
CA LEU A 57 2.90 -0.22 14.24
C LEU A 57 4.23 0.40 14.67
N ASP A 58 4.65 0.22 15.92
CA ASP A 58 5.93 0.76 16.43
C ASP A 58 7.14 0.22 15.67
N ALA A 59 7.12 -1.07 15.28
CA ALA A 59 8.20 -1.67 14.50
C ALA A 59 8.22 -1.12 13.07
N CYS A 60 7.04 -0.93 12.48
CA CYS A 60 6.87 -0.31 11.17
C CYS A 60 7.39 1.14 11.17
N GLU A 61 6.95 1.96 12.13
CA GLU A 61 7.43 3.34 12.28
C GLU A 61 8.94 3.41 12.52
N GLY A 62 9.49 2.55 13.39
CA GLY A 62 10.93 2.51 13.65
C GLY A 62 11.76 2.09 12.43
N LEU A 63 11.24 1.19 11.58
CA LEU A 63 11.88 0.80 10.33
C LEU A 63 11.82 1.93 9.30
N CYS A 64 10.65 2.55 9.16
CA CYS A 64 10.47 3.68 8.25
C CYS A 64 11.32 4.88 8.71
N ALA A 65 11.44 5.16 10.00
CA ALA A 65 12.24 6.26 10.53
C ALA A 65 13.75 6.16 10.22
N LYS A 66 14.27 4.97 9.91
CA LYS A 66 15.65 4.78 9.42
C LYS A 66 15.86 5.29 8.00
N LEU A 67 14.78 5.52 7.24
CA LEU A 67 14.81 6.24 5.98
C LEU A 67 14.68 7.72 6.38
N ASP A 68 15.78 8.49 6.31
CA ASP A 68 15.96 9.88 6.79
C ASP A 68 14.91 10.93 6.32
N LEU A 69 13.90 10.51 5.55
CA LEU A 69 12.88 11.36 4.93
C LEU A 69 11.45 10.89 5.21
N THR A 70 11.26 9.93 6.11
CA THR A 70 9.94 9.35 6.42
C THR A 70 9.06 10.33 7.18
N ILE A 71 7.85 10.51 6.64
CA ILE A 71 6.75 11.26 7.25
C ILE A 71 6.01 10.39 8.26
N ALA A 72 5.69 9.14 7.89
CA ALA A 72 4.95 8.21 8.73
C ALA A 72 5.10 6.75 8.26
N GLY A 73 4.87 5.80 9.17
CA GLY A 73 4.77 4.36 8.90
C GLY A 73 3.40 3.81 9.30
N TYR A 74 2.81 2.94 8.49
CA TYR A 74 1.50 2.33 8.73
C TYR A 74 1.48 0.84 8.43
N CYS A 75 0.78 0.04 9.24
CA CYS A 75 0.48 -1.35 8.87
C CYS A 75 -0.75 -1.41 7.96
N ILE A 76 -0.55 -1.82 6.71
CA ILE A 76 -1.64 -2.03 5.74
C ILE A 76 -2.41 -3.31 6.08
N ASP A 77 -1.68 -4.36 6.40
CA ASP A 77 -2.23 -5.65 6.76
C ASP A 77 -1.39 -6.31 7.85
N LYS A 78 -1.77 -7.52 8.25
CA LYS A 78 -1.10 -8.26 9.32
C LYS A 78 0.39 -8.49 9.06
N SER A 79 0.90 -8.31 7.85
CA SER A 79 2.27 -8.60 7.43
C SER A 79 2.90 -7.50 6.57
N THR A 80 2.23 -6.38 6.30
CA THR A 80 2.75 -5.35 5.39
C THR A 80 2.79 -3.99 6.06
N CYS A 81 3.97 -3.38 6.06
CA CYS A 81 4.23 -2.02 6.49
C CYS A 81 4.39 -1.10 5.28
N LEU A 82 3.80 0.08 5.35
CA LEU A 82 3.88 1.16 4.38
C LEU A 82 4.64 2.32 5.00
N CYS A 83 5.68 2.78 4.35
CA CYS A 83 6.39 4.00 4.71
C CYS A 83 6.05 5.09 3.70
N ILE A 84 5.66 6.26 4.20
CA ILE A 84 5.43 7.46 3.39
C ILE A 84 6.59 8.42 3.67
N TYR A 85 7.27 8.91 2.64
CA TYR A 85 8.43 9.77 2.77
C TYR A 85 8.44 10.89 1.72
N VAL A 86 9.18 11.96 2.00
CA VAL A 86 9.38 13.04 1.02
C VAL A 86 10.50 12.65 0.07
N CYS A 87 10.19 12.69 -1.21
CA CYS A 87 11.11 12.67 -2.34
C CYS A 87 10.89 13.95 -3.19
#